data_AF-A0A8E0RV72-F1
#
_entry.id   AF-A0A8E0RV72-F1
#
_cell.length_a   1.000
_cell.length_b   1.000
_cell.length_c   1.000
_cell.angle_alpha   90.00
_cell.angle_beta   90.00
_cell.angle_gamma   90.00
#
_symmetry.space_group_name_H-M   'P 1'
#
loop_
_entity.id
_entity.type
_entity.pdbx_description
1 polymer ?
#
loop_
_entity_poly.entity_id
_entity_poly.type
_entity_poly.pdbx_seq_one_letter_code
_entity_poly.pdbx_strand_id
1 'polypeptide(L)'
;MVICLLHLFVTVIRPGTAAAEGLTAEDLARRDALLRAKKIKLKNPNVFISDVRLCIRNLPLSVTDEQLRQVCQNIIGRAKHCRITECRVMRNLQPGRQQFRSLGYGFVTFVQHKHALKVLNELNNNPDVFPNQRVSQYDPNDTCFSYLILCD
;
A
#
# COMPACT_ATOMS: atom_id res chain seq x y z
N MET A 1 13.97 14.49 10.80
CA MET A 1 14.55 13.99 9.53
C MET A 1 14.95 12.51 9.55
N VAL A 2 15.56 11.98 10.62
CA VAL A 2 16.09 10.59 10.65
C VAL A 2 15.01 9.50 10.47
N ILE A 3 13.82 9.73 11.04
CA ILE A 3 12.68 8.79 10.94
C ILE A 3 12.12 8.70 9.50
N CYS A 4 12.13 9.82 8.75
CA CYS A 4 11.65 9.83 7.36
C CYS A 4 12.51 8.96 6.43
N LEU A 5 13.83 8.99 6.62
CA LEU A 5 14.76 8.27 5.76
C LEU A 5 14.64 6.75 5.96
N LEU A 6 14.48 6.30 7.22
CA LEU A 6 14.37 4.89 7.56
C LEU A 6 13.16 4.23 6.88
N HIS A 7 12.01 4.91 6.89
CA HIS A 7 10.80 4.47 6.21
C HIS A 7 10.92 4.35 4.69
N LEU A 8 11.87 5.06 4.07
CA LEU A 8 12.14 4.93 2.65
C LEU A 8 12.90 3.65 2.32
N PHE A 9 13.69 3.12 3.26
CA PHE A 9 14.50 1.91 3.02
C PHE A 9 13.69 0.62 3.21
N VAL A 10 12.76 0.59 4.18
CA VAL A 10 11.98 -0.61 4.50
C VAL A 10 11.12 -1.08 3.31
N THR A 11 10.71 -0.18 2.42
CA THR A 11 9.82 -0.49 1.29
C THR A 11 10.55 -0.64 -0.04
N VAL A 12 11.89 -0.58 -0.08
CA VAL A 12 12.65 -0.61 -1.34
C VAL A 12 13.14 -2.01 -1.62
N ILE A 13 12.59 -2.60 -2.68
CA ILE A 13 13.05 -3.86 -3.24
C ILE A 13 14.14 -3.54 -4.25
N ARG A 14 15.38 -3.97 -3.98
CA ARG A 14 16.49 -3.82 -4.93
C ARG A 14 16.48 -4.99 -5.92
N PRO A 15 16.74 -4.76 -7.21
CA PRO A 15 16.88 -5.85 -8.18
C PRO A 15 18.00 -6.81 -7.72
N GLY A 16 17.75 -8.12 -7.81
CA GLY A 16 18.69 -9.16 -7.39
C GLY A 16 18.71 -9.47 -5.88
N THR A 17 17.76 -8.96 -5.10
CA THR A 17 17.55 -9.40 -3.71
C THR A 17 16.50 -10.51 -3.64
N ALA A 18 16.47 -11.29 -2.55
CA ALA A 18 15.43 -12.32 -2.33
C ALA A 18 14.01 -11.74 -2.40
N ALA A 19 13.81 -10.48 -2.00
CA ALA A 19 12.52 -9.79 -2.11
C ALA A 19 12.13 -9.42 -3.55
N ALA A 20 13.05 -9.51 -4.51
CA ALA A 20 12.81 -9.29 -5.93
C ALA A 20 12.54 -10.61 -6.69
N GLU A 21 12.76 -11.76 -6.06
CA GLU A 21 12.45 -13.06 -6.67
C GLU A 21 10.93 -13.19 -6.86
N GLY A 22 10.51 -13.47 -8.09
CA GLY A 22 9.08 -13.56 -8.47
C GLY A 22 8.44 -12.27 -8.96
N LEU A 23 9.16 -11.14 -8.98
CA LEU A 23 8.67 -9.88 -9.57
C LEU A 23 9.08 -9.74 -11.04
N THR A 24 8.17 -9.22 -11.87
CA THR A 24 8.46 -8.90 -13.27
C THR A 24 9.28 -7.62 -13.39
N ALA A 25 9.94 -7.43 -14.53
CA ALA A 25 10.73 -6.24 -14.80
C ALA A 25 9.86 -4.97 -14.79
N GLU A 26 8.63 -5.08 -15.28
CA GLU A 26 7.60 -4.03 -15.28
C GLU A 26 7.23 -3.63 -13.85
N ASP A 27 7.08 -4.59 -12.95
CA ASP A 27 6.74 -4.36 -11.55
C ASP A 27 7.86 -3.64 -10.79
N LEU A 28 9.11 -4.05 -11.04
CA LEU A 28 10.29 -3.39 -10.49
C LEU A 28 10.39 -1.95 -11.00
N ALA A 29 10.13 -1.72 -12.29
CA ALA A 29 10.12 -0.38 -12.88
C ALA A 29 9.01 0.52 -12.27
N ARG A 30 7.81 -0.03 -12.05
CA ARG A 30 6.70 0.67 -11.38
C ARG A 30 7.07 1.08 -9.95
N ARG A 31 7.66 0.16 -9.17
CA ARG A 31 8.13 0.44 -7.80
C ARG A 31 9.22 1.51 -7.78
N ASP A 32 10.18 1.45 -8.69
CA ASP A 32 11.26 2.44 -8.80
C ASP A 32 10.74 3.84 -9.20
N ALA A 33 9.78 3.92 -10.11
CA ALA A 33 9.12 5.18 -10.47
C ALA A 33 8.41 5.83 -9.27
N LEU A 34 7.72 5.04 -8.44
CA LEU A 34 7.07 5.53 -7.22
C LEU A 34 8.08 5.99 -6.17
N LEU A 35 9.20 5.27 -6.01
CA LEU A 35 10.28 5.69 -5.14
C LEU A 35 10.88 7.03 -5.58
N ARG A 36 11.13 7.21 -6.88
CA ARG A 36 11.60 8.49 -7.44
C ARG A 36 10.62 9.63 -7.15
N ALA A 37 9.33 9.42 -7.40
CA ALA A 37 8.30 10.40 -7.10
C ALA A 37 8.26 10.76 -5.61
N LYS A 38 8.38 9.76 -4.72
CA LYS A 38 8.44 9.97 -3.26
C LYS A 38 9.68 10.77 -2.85
N LYS A 39 10.85 10.46 -3.41
CA LYS A 39 12.10 11.20 -3.17
C LYS A 39 11.99 12.66 -3.59
N ILE A 40 11.37 12.94 -4.74
CA ILE A 40 11.17 14.30 -5.22
C ILE A 40 10.28 15.09 -4.25
N LYS A 41 9.16 14.51 -3.81
CA LYS A 41 8.26 15.15 -2.84
C LYS A 41 8.93 15.43 -1.49
N LEU A 42 9.79 14.52 -1.02
CA LEU A 42 10.54 14.69 0.22
C LEU A 42 11.65 15.76 0.16
N LYS A 43 11.96 16.30 -1.02
CA LYS A 43 12.83 17.49 -1.12
C LYS A 43 12.15 18.73 -0.56
N ASN A 44 10.82 18.76 -0.53
CA ASN A 44 10.07 19.85 0.06
C ASN A 44 10.09 19.72 1.60
N PRO A 45 10.64 20.70 2.34
CA PRO A 45 10.69 20.68 3.81
C PRO A 45 9.31 20.63 4.48
N ASN A 46 8.27 21.08 3.78
CA ASN A 46 6.90 21.10 4.30
C ASN A 46 6.22 19.72 4.25
N VAL A 47 6.79 18.77 3.51
CA VAL A 47 6.22 17.43 3.36
C VAL A 47 6.77 16.51 4.45
N PHE A 48 5.87 15.86 5.17
CA PHE A 48 6.23 14.92 6.25
C PHE A 48 5.69 13.51 5.97
N ILE A 49 6.38 12.49 6.49
CA ILE A 49 5.92 11.11 6.37
C ILE A 49 5.03 10.80 7.56
N SER A 50 3.82 10.29 7.31
CA SER A 50 3.03 9.68 8.37
C SER A 50 3.60 8.32 8.73
N ASP A 51 3.75 8.07 10.01
CA ASP A 51 4.16 6.81 10.62
C ASP A 51 2.99 5.82 10.76
N VAL A 52 1.75 6.31 10.84
CA VAL A 52 0.55 5.49 11.04
C VAL A 52 -0.35 5.35 9.82
N ARG A 53 -0.08 6.07 8.72
CA ARG A 53 -0.90 6.05 7.50
C ARG A 53 -0.18 5.37 6.35
N LEU A 54 -0.78 4.30 5.84
CA LEU A 54 -0.29 3.53 4.71
C LEU A 54 -1.12 3.79 3.46
N CYS A 55 -0.45 3.87 2.31
CA CYS A 55 -1.07 3.73 1.00
C CYS A 55 -0.82 2.32 0.51
N ILE A 56 -1.91 1.62 0.20
CA ILE A 56 -1.87 0.29 -0.38
C ILE A 56 -2.19 0.47 -1.85
N ARG A 57 -1.24 0.11 -2.73
CA ARG A 57 -1.39 0.16 -4.18
C ARG A 57 -1.48 -1.24 -4.74
N ASN A 58 -1.92 -1.29 -5.99
CA ASN A 58 -2.17 -2.53 -6.68
C ASN A 58 -3.23 -3.31 -5.87
N LEU A 59 -4.40 -2.69 -5.68
CA LEU A 59 -5.56 -3.35 -5.11
C LEU A 59 -6.46 -3.83 -6.24
N PRO A 60 -7.05 -5.04 -6.15
CA PRO A 60 -8.03 -5.49 -7.11
C PRO A 60 -9.22 -4.52 -7.20
N LEU A 61 -9.75 -4.35 -8.42
CA LEU A 61 -10.81 -3.38 -8.68
C LEU A 61 -12.13 -3.67 -7.93
N SER A 62 -12.34 -4.93 -7.56
CA SER A 62 -13.50 -5.40 -6.80
C SER A 62 -13.40 -5.19 -5.28
N VAL A 63 -12.23 -4.79 -4.76
CA VAL A 63 -12.03 -4.63 -3.31
C VAL A 63 -12.86 -3.46 -2.78
N THR A 64 -13.66 -3.74 -1.75
CA THR A 64 -14.39 -2.71 -1.00
C THR A 64 -13.60 -2.23 0.22
N ASP A 65 -14.06 -1.12 0.79
CA ASP A 65 -13.47 -0.52 1.99
C ASP A 65 -13.51 -1.50 3.17
N GLU A 66 -14.58 -2.27 3.28
CA GLU A 66 -14.80 -3.30 4.31
C GLU A 66 -13.85 -4.48 4.13
N GLN A 67 -13.67 -4.95 2.89
CA GLN A 67 -12.75 -6.06 2.59
C GLN A 67 -11.31 -5.68 2.92
N LEU A 68 -10.88 -4.49 2.51
CA LEU A 68 -9.55 -3.98 2.83
C LEU A 68 -9.36 -3.87 4.35
N ARG A 69 -10.38 -3.41 5.06
CA ARG A 69 -10.37 -3.29 6.52
C ARG A 69 -10.26 -4.66 7.19
N GLN A 70 -11.02 -5.66 6.74
CA GLN A 70 -11.00 -7.02 7.27
C GLN A 70 -9.62 -7.67 7.08
N VAL A 71 -9.03 -7.54 5.89
CA VAL A 71 -7.67 -8.02 5.61
C VAL A 71 -6.66 -7.41 6.58
N CYS A 72 -6.69 -6.09 6.75
CA CYS A 72 -5.79 -5.41 7.69
C CYS A 72 -6.03 -5.86 9.14
N GLN A 73 -7.28 -6.09 9.54
CA GLN A 73 -7.62 -6.62 10.87
C GLN A 73 -7.10 -8.04 11.07
N ASN A 74 -7.21 -8.90 10.06
CA ASN A 74 -6.74 -10.29 10.12
C ASN A 74 -5.22 -10.35 10.30
N ILE A 75 -4.47 -9.53 9.56
CA ILE A 75 -3.01 -9.44 9.67
C ILE A 75 -2.59 -8.98 11.07
N ILE A 76 -3.26 -7.97 11.62
CA ILE A 76 -2.90 -7.46 12.93
C ILE A 76 -3.26 -8.49 14.02
N GLY A 77 -4.40 -9.17 13.88
CA GLY A 77 -4.95 -10.14 14.83
C GLY A 77 -5.86 -9.50 15.87
N ARG A 78 -6.46 -10.32 16.75
CA ARG A 78 -7.36 -9.87 17.84
C ARG A 78 -6.62 -9.28 19.05
N ALA A 79 -5.63 -8.41 18.83
CA ALA A 79 -4.95 -7.75 19.93
C ALA A 79 -5.79 -6.58 20.47
N LYS A 80 -5.80 -6.41 21.81
CA LYS A 80 -6.71 -5.54 22.59
C LYS A 80 -6.67 -4.04 22.24
N HIS A 81 -5.77 -3.59 21.36
CA HIS A 81 -5.62 -2.18 20.97
C HIS A 81 -5.48 -1.95 19.45
N CYS A 82 -5.91 -2.92 18.63
CA CYS A 82 -5.78 -2.85 17.17
C CYS A 82 -6.98 -2.15 16.55
N ARG A 83 -6.95 -0.81 16.55
CA ARG A 83 -7.97 -0.02 15.88
C ARG A 83 -7.43 0.60 14.59
N ILE A 84 -8.16 0.35 13.51
CA ILE A 84 -8.05 1.07 12.24
C ILE A 84 -8.92 2.32 12.39
N THR A 85 -8.31 3.49 12.24
CA THR A 85 -8.98 4.79 12.35
C THR A 85 -9.69 5.12 11.05
N GLU A 86 -9.05 4.86 9.92
CA GLU A 86 -9.58 5.15 8.59
C GLU A 86 -9.17 4.03 7.63
N CYS A 87 -10.07 3.63 6.74
CA CYS A 87 -9.81 2.70 5.65
C CYS A 87 -10.66 3.14 4.47
N ARG A 88 -10.02 3.53 3.36
CA ARG A 88 -10.73 4.07 2.20
C ARG A 88 -10.04 3.67 0.89
N VAL A 89 -10.74 2.93 0.06
CA VAL A 89 -10.40 2.61 -1.32
C VAL A 89 -10.79 3.80 -2.19
N MET A 90 -9.84 4.27 -2.98
CA MET A 90 -10.08 5.42 -3.86
C MET A 90 -10.80 4.93 -5.13
N ARG A 91 -11.90 5.60 -5.48
CA ARG A 91 -12.72 5.29 -6.64
C ARG A 91 -12.92 6.55 -7.49
N ASN A 92 -12.95 6.39 -8.81
CA ASN A 92 -13.15 7.50 -9.73
C ASN A 92 -14.60 7.98 -9.65
N LEU A 93 -14.78 9.28 -9.42
CA LEU A 93 -16.08 9.93 -9.43
C LEU A 93 -16.43 10.30 -10.88
N GLN A 94 -17.11 9.40 -11.59
CA GLN A 94 -17.63 9.71 -12.93
C GLN A 94 -19.09 10.14 -12.82
N PRO A 95 -19.43 11.40 -13.20
CA PRO A 95 -20.82 11.84 -13.22
C PRO A 95 -21.60 10.99 -14.23
N GLY A 96 -22.68 10.35 -13.78
CA GLY A 96 -23.60 9.59 -14.64
C GLY A 96 -23.44 8.07 -14.64
N ARG A 97 -22.42 7.49 -13.98
CA ARG A 97 -22.37 6.04 -13.71
C ARG A 97 -22.60 5.76 -12.24
N GLN A 98 -23.54 4.87 -11.93
CA GLN A 98 -23.88 4.47 -10.56
C GLN A 98 -22.75 3.70 -9.87
N GLN A 99 -21.81 3.15 -10.64
CA GLN A 99 -20.66 2.40 -10.13
C GLN A 99 -19.36 3.21 -10.25
N PHE A 100 -18.85 3.64 -9.09
CA PHE A 100 -17.53 4.24 -8.96
C PHE A 100 -16.46 3.17 -9.18
N ARG A 101 -15.72 3.24 -10.30
CA ARG A 101 -14.63 2.29 -10.58
C ARG A 101 -13.47 2.55 -9.63
N SER A 102 -13.00 1.53 -8.93
CA SER A 102 -11.80 1.61 -8.08
C SER A 102 -10.59 2.07 -8.89
N LEU A 103 -9.73 2.89 -8.26
CA LEU A 103 -8.48 3.38 -8.85
C LEU A 103 -7.30 2.43 -8.59
N GLY A 104 -7.54 1.27 -7.95
CA GLY A 104 -6.51 0.28 -7.64
C GLY A 104 -5.58 0.70 -6.49
N TYR A 105 -5.98 1.66 -5.66
CA TYR A 105 -5.28 2.01 -4.44
C TYR A 105 -6.22 2.49 -3.34
N GLY A 106 -5.76 2.40 -2.11
CA GLY A 106 -6.48 2.82 -0.92
C GLY A 106 -5.56 3.33 0.17
N PHE A 107 -6.16 3.91 1.20
CA PHE A 107 -5.48 4.44 2.36
C PHE A 107 -6.00 3.78 3.62
N VAL A 108 -5.07 3.43 4.51
CA VAL A 108 -5.40 2.87 5.83
C VAL A 108 -4.60 3.61 6.89
N THR A 109 -5.30 4.09 7.91
CA THR A 109 -4.72 4.81 9.05
C THR A 109 -4.90 3.96 10.30
N PHE A 110 -3.81 3.72 11.02
CA PHE A 110 -3.79 2.97 12.27
C PHE A 110 -3.69 3.91 13.48
N VAL A 111 -4.04 3.40 14.66
CA VAL A 111 -3.78 4.13 15.92
C VAL A 111 -2.32 4.00 16.36
N GLN A 112 -1.65 2.89 16.04
CA GLN A 112 -0.28 2.62 16.48
C GLN A 112 0.63 2.33 15.28
N HIS A 113 1.84 2.89 15.32
CA HIS A 113 2.87 2.66 14.32
C HIS A 113 3.25 1.17 14.18
N LYS A 114 3.30 0.42 15.28
CA LYS A 114 3.58 -1.03 15.27
C LYS A 114 2.62 -1.81 14.39
N HIS A 115 1.33 -1.45 14.38
CA HIS A 115 0.33 -2.10 13.53
C HIS A 115 0.53 -1.72 12.07
N ALA A 116 0.84 -0.46 11.79
CA ALA A 116 1.15 0.00 10.44
C ALA A 116 2.37 -0.74 9.87
N LEU A 117 3.47 -0.88 10.62
CA LEU A 117 4.64 -1.63 10.18
C LEU A 117 4.33 -3.12 9.95
N LYS A 118 3.56 -3.75 10.84
CA LYS A 118 3.17 -5.16 10.67
C LYS A 118 2.37 -5.34 9.39
N VAL A 119 1.37 -4.50 9.16
CA VAL A 119 0.54 -4.54 7.93
C VAL A 119 1.37 -4.24 6.68
N LEU A 120 2.28 -3.27 6.74
CA LEU A 120 3.19 -2.93 5.65
C LEU A 120 4.04 -4.14 5.24
N ASN A 121 4.63 -4.84 6.20
CA ASN A 121 5.50 -5.98 5.92
C ASN A 121 4.73 -7.19 5.38
N GLU A 122 3.56 -7.49 5.96
CA GLU A 122 2.75 -8.65 5.58
C GLU A 122 1.98 -8.47 4.28
N LEU A 123 1.62 -7.24 3.91
CA LEU A 123 0.98 -6.93 2.64
C LEU A 123 1.96 -6.87 1.47
N ASN A 124 3.23 -6.56 1.74
CA ASN A 124 4.22 -6.41 0.70
C ASN A 124 4.64 -7.80 0.18
N ASN A 125 4.58 -7.99 -1.14
CA ASN A 125 4.92 -9.26 -1.81
C ASN A 125 4.09 -10.46 -1.36
N ASN A 126 2.86 -10.25 -0.90
CA ASN A 126 1.99 -11.33 -0.47
C ASN A 126 0.78 -11.48 -1.42
N PRO A 127 0.77 -12.52 -2.29
CA PRO A 127 -0.32 -12.75 -3.22
C PRO A 127 -1.60 -13.28 -2.55
N ASP A 128 -1.49 -13.87 -1.35
CA ASP A 128 -2.62 -14.53 -0.66
C ASP A 128 -3.55 -13.56 0.08
N VAL A 129 -3.20 -12.27 0.08
CA VAL A 129 -3.96 -11.23 0.78
C VAL A 129 -5.36 -11.05 0.20
N PHE A 130 -5.51 -11.18 -1.12
CA PHE A 130 -6.78 -11.09 -1.82
C PHE A 130 -7.02 -12.34 -2.67
N PRO A 131 -7.43 -13.45 -2.05
CA PRO A 131 -7.65 -14.69 -2.78
C PRO A 131 -8.74 -14.46 -3.85
N ASN A 132 -8.45 -14.91 -5.08
CA ASN A 132 -9.35 -14.86 -6.24
C ASN A 132 -9.66 -13.48 -6.83
N GLN A 133 -8.95 -12.42 -6.45
CA GLN A 133 -9.13 -11.10 -7.04
C GLN A 133 -7.86 -10.68 -7.78
N ARG A 134 -7.92 -10.69 -9.12
CA ARG A 134 -6.79 -10.28 -9.97
C ARG A 134 -6.55 -8.79 -9.80
N VAL A 135 -5.32 -8.46 -9.41
CA VAL A 135 -4.89 -7.11 -9.06
C VAL A 135 -4.76 -6.23 -10.32
N SER A 136 -4.33 -6.85 -11.41
CA SER A 136 -4.09 -6.24 -12.70
C SER A 136 -4.82 -7.02 -13.79
N GLN A 137 -5.39 -6.34 -14.78
CA GLN A 137 -5.83 -6.99 -16.02
C GLN A 137 -4.65 -7.40 -16.91
N TYR A 138 -3.42 -7.04 -16.52
CA TYR A 138 -2.22 -7.10 -17.35
C TYR A 138 -1.18 -8.14 -16.91
N ASP A 139 -1.16 -8.59 -15.65
CA ASP A 139 -0.22 -9.65 -15.22
C ASP A 139 -0.79 -10.49 -14.05
N PRO A 140 -0.76 -11.84 -14.14
CA PRO A 140 -1.20 -12.72 -13.06
C PRO A 140 -0.28 -12.73 -11.83
N ASN A 141 0.96 -12.24 -11.91
CA ASN A 141 1.93 -12.26 -10.80
C ASN A 141 2.07 -10.90 -10.09
N ASP A 142 1.32 -9.88 -10.51
CA ASP A 142 1.34 -8.54 -9.92
C ASP A 142 0.87 -8.60 -8.44
N THR A 143 1.80 -8.44 -7.50
CA THR A 143 1.52 -8.45 -6.06
C THR A 143 1.11 -7.08 -5.54
N CYS A 144 0.21 -7.07 -4.56
CA CYS A 144 -0.09 -5.86 -3.79
C CYS A 144 1.22 -5.31 -3.19
N PHE A 145 1.40 -3.99 -3.25
CA PHE A 145 2.50 -3.37 -2.53
C PHE A 145 2.04 -2.11 -1.83
N SER A 146 2.50 -1.94 -0.61
CA SER A 146 2.12 -0.83 0.26
C SER A 146 3.32 0.02 0.60
N TYR A 147 3.10 1.32 0.81
CA TYR A 147 4.12 2.25 1.25
C TYR A 147 3.53 3.33 2.15
N LEU A 148 4.36 3.86 3.05
CA LEU A 148 3.98 4.95 3.95
C LEU A 148 3.70 6.25 3.17
N ILE A 149 2.62 6.92 3.53
CA ILE A 149 2.14 8.14 2.86
C ILE A 149 2.98 9.35 3.22
N LEU A 150 3.23 10.19 2.22
CA LEU A 150 3.64 11.58 2.43
C LEU A 150 2.40 12.39 2.75
N CYS A 151 2.29 12.88 3.98
CA CYS A 151 1.34 13.93 4.29
C CYS A 151 1.87 15.23 3.68
N ASP A 152 1.06 15.81 2.79
CA ASP A 152 1.27 17.13 2.21
C ASP A 152 0.91 18.24 3.22
#